data_AF-A0A8E2I660-F1
#
_entry.id   AF-A0A8E2I660-F1
#
_cell.length_a   1.000
_cell.length_b   1.000
_cell.length_c   1.000
_cell.angle_alpha   90.00
_cell.angle_beta   90.00
_cell.angle_gamma   90.00
#
_symmetry.space_group_name_H-M   'P 1'
#
loop_
_entity.id
_entity.type
_entity.pdbx_description
1 polymer ?
#
loop_
_entity_poly.entity_id
_entity_poly.type
_entity_poly.pdbx_seq_one_letter_code
_entity_poly.pdbx_strand_id
1 'polypeptide(L)'
;MNRFITVTLSVILFSTIFSGISYVPSSQREPNVYYFGFFETLILVMIYAGPVYSFVGLPLSIFIDKLIEKSNCKSVWTRYFVGLGLYSLFGKFVGFIFLILLIRNNNIYHMEVFLYSIYGFIASNIYYHLLLLISNINRK
;
A
#
# COMPACT_ATOMS: atom_id res chain seq x y z
N MET A 1 -13.15 -11.39 9.29
CA MET A 1 -13.51 -11.45 7.86
C MET A 1 -13.16 -10.16 7.12
N ASN A 2 -13.61 -8.99 7.61
CA ASN A 2 -13.43 -7.70 6.92
C ASN A 2 -11.98 -7.39 6.51
N ARG A 3 -11.00 -7.62 7.41
CA ARG A 3 -9.58 -7.32 7.11
C ARG A 3 -8.99 -8.16 5.98
N PHE A 4 -9.32 -9.44 5.88
CA PHE A 4 -8.84 -10.28 4.78
C PHE A 4 -9.41 -9.80 3.44
N ILE A 5 -10.69 -9.44 3.42
CA ILE A 5 -11.33 -8.83 2.24
C ILE A 5 -10.65 -7.49 1.91
N THR A 6 -10.39 -6.66 2.92
CA THR A 6 -9.65 -5.40 2.74
C THR A 6 -8.26 -5.65 2.16
N VAL A 7 -7.50 -6.63 2.66
CA VAL A 7 -6.18 -6.99 2.12
C VAL A 7 -6.30 -7.35 0.64
N THR A 8 -7.18 -8.28 0.29
CA THR A 8 -7.35 -8.73 -1.10
C THR A 8 -7.72 -7.57 -2.02
N LEU A 9 -8.70 -6.76 -1.64
CA LEU A 9 -9.12 -5.59 -2.43
C LEU A 9 -8.03 -4.53 -2.52
N SER A 10 -7.24 -4.34 -1.45
CA SER A 10 -6.12 -3.37 -1.45
C SER A 10 -5.03 -3.81 -2.42
N VAL A 11 -4.68 -5.09 -2.42
CA VAL A 11 -3.69 -5.67 -3.36
C VAL A 11 -4.16 -5.49 -4.80
N ILE A 12 -5.43 -5.81 -5.10
CA ILE A 12 -6.02 -5.65 -6.43
C ILE A 12 -6.03 -4.17 -6.84
N LEU A 13 -6.50 -3.27 -5.98
CA LEU A 13 -6.62 -1.86 -6.30
C LEU A 13 -5.24 -1.21 -6.47
N PHE A 14 -4.31 -1.47 -5.56
CA PHE A 14 -2.95 -0.92 -5.64
C PHE A 14 -2.22 -1.41 -6.88
N SER A 15 -2.26 -2.71 -7.18
CA SER A 15 -1.62 -3.28 -8.38
C SER A 15 -2.24 -2.75 -9.68
N THR A 16 -3.55 -2.56 -9.71
CA THR A 16 -4.27 -1.97 -10.86
C THR A 16 -3.82 -0.52 -11.09
N ILE A 17 -3.78 0.30 -10.02
CA ILE A 17 -3.33 1.70 -10.11
C ILE A 17 -1.86 1.75 -10.56
N PHE A 18 -1.00 0.96 -9.94
CA PHE A 18 0.42 0.90 -10.29
C PHE A 18 0.61 0.52 -11.76
N SER A 19 -0.05 -0.56 -12.20
CA SER A 19 0.00 -1.00 -13.59
C SER A 19 -0.53 0.06 -14.56
N GLY A 20 -1.58 0.80 -14.20
CA GLY A 20 -2.09 1.89 -15.02
C GLY A 20 -1.10 3.02 -15.20
N ILE A 21 -0.37 3.38 -14.14
CA ILE A 21 0.66 4.43 -14.18
C ILE A 21 1.90 3.96 -14.94
N SER A 22 2.27 2.69 -14.82
CA SER A 22 3.46 2.12 -15.46
C SER A 22 3.26 1.68 -16.91
N TYR A 23 2.02 1.62 -17.40
CA TYR A 23 1.71 1.11 -18.73
C TYR A 23 2.12 2.09 -19.83
N VAL A 24 2.92 1.61 -20.80
CA VAL A 24 3.30 2.36 -21.99
C VAL A 24 2.50 1.87 -23.20
N PRO A 25 1.67 2.72 -23.83
CA PRO A 25 0.90 2.37 -25.03
C PRO A 25 1.81 2.01 -26.21
N SER A 26 1.37 1.07 -27.06
CA SER A 26 2.18 0.57 -28.18
C SER A 26 2.67 1.64 -29.15
N SER A 27 1.92 2.74 -29.30
CA SER A 27 2.31 3.87 -30.16
C SER A 27 3.47 4.71 -29.61
N GLN A 28 3.80 4.56 -28.32
CA GLN A 28 4.86 5.30 -27.63
C GLN A 28 6.07 4.42 -27.32
N ARG A 29 6.07 3.17 -27.79
CA ARG A 29 7.14 2.21 -27.49
C ARG A 29 8.30 2.41 -28.46
N GLU A 30 9.50 2.47 -27.90
CA GLU A 30 10.71 2.48 -28.70
C GLU A 30 10.97 1.09 -29.30
N PRO A 31 11.50 1.03 -30.53
CA PRO A 31 11.88 -0.23 -31.14
C PRO A 31 13.00 -0.91 -30.35
N ASN A 32 12.95 -2.24 -30.27
CA ASN A 32 13.93 -3.08 -29.56
C ASN A 32 13.99 -2.90 -28.04
N VAL A 33 13.01 -2.26 -27.41
CA VAL A 33 12.88 -2.15 -25.94
C VAL A 33 11.70 -2.98 -25.47
N TYR A 34 11.91 -3.80 -24.43
CA TYR A 34 10.82 -4.54 -23.81
C TYR A 34 10.01 -3.64 -22.87
N TYR A 35 8.70 -3.59 -23.09
CA TYR A 35 7.77 -2.92 -22.19
C TYR A 35 6.83 -3.95 -21.61
N PHE A 36 6.76 -4.00 -20.28
CA PHE A 36 5.82 -4.87 -19.59
C PHE A 36 4.38 -4.55 -20.01
N GLY A 37 3.60 -5.60 -20.24
CA GLY A 37 2.16 -5.45 -20.44
C GLY A 37 1.46 -4.96 -19.18
N PHE A 38 0.23 -4.45 -19.33
CA PHE A 38 -0.59 -4.07 -18.17
C PHE A 38 -0.82 -5.28 -17.24
N PHE A 39 -1.36 -6.38 -17.78
CA PHE A 39 -1.63 -7.57 -16.96
C PHE A 39 -0.35 -8.20 -16.38
N GLU A 40 0.75 -8.13 -17.11
CA GLU A 40 2.04 -8.63 -16.63
C GLU A 40 2.53 -7.82 -15.42
N THR A 41 2.51 -6.48 -15.52
CA THR A 41 2.85 -5.58 -14.43
C THR A 41 1.92 -5.77 -13.24
N LEU A 42 0.61 -5.88 -13.49
CA LEU A 42 -0.40 -6.11 -12.45
C LEU A 42 -0.12 -7.40 -11.67
N ILE A 43 0.11 -8.53 -12.35
CA ILE A 43 0.40 -9.82 -11.70
C ILE A 43 1.71 -9.73 -10.92
N LEU A 44 2.75 -9.13 -11.49
CA LEU A 44 4.04 -8.96 -10.82
C LEU A 44 3.87 -8.16 -9.53
N VAL A 45 3.16 -7.03 -9.58
CA VAL A 45 2.91 -6.21 -8.38
C VAL A 45 2.06 -6.95 -7.36
N MET A 46 1.07 -7.75 -7.78
CA MET A 46 0.30 -8.59 -6.85
C MET A 46 1.18 -9.60 -6.11
N ILE A 47 2.16 -10.22 -6.80
CA ILE A 47 3.08 -11.19 -6.20
C ILE A 47 3.97 -10.55 -5.12
N TYR A 48 4.40 -9.30 -5.32
CA TYR A 48 5.21 -8.57 -4.33
C TYR A 48 4.37 -7.91 -3.23
N ALA A 49 3.29 -7.21 -3.59
CA ALA A 49 2.46 -6.47 -2.65
C ALA A 49 1.61 -7.41 -1.79
N GLY A 50 1.11 -8.52 -2.34
CA GLY A 50 0.25 -9.49 -1.64
C GLY A 50 0.86 -9.98 -0.31
N PRO A 51 2.08 -10.53 -0.32
CA PRO A 51 2.80 -10.91 0.89
C PRO A 51 3.02 -9.75 1.85
N VAL A 52 3.39 -8.56 1.35
CA VAL A 52 3.60 -7.37 2.20
C VAL A 52 2.31 -6.97 2.91
N TYR A 53 1.18 -6.88 2.21
CA TYR A 53 -0.12 -6.59 2.82
C TYR A 53 -0.54 -7.67 3.82
N SER A 54 -0.29 -8.94 3.52
CA SER A 54 -0.75 -10.06 4.34
C SER A 54 0.08 -10.26 5.60
N PHE A 55 1.41 -10.27 5.47
CA PHE A 55 2.34 -10.60 6.56
C PHE A 55 2.78 -9.37 7.37
N VAL A 56 2.83 -8.19 6.74
CA VAL A 56 3.22 -6.94 7.43
C VAL A 56 2.01 -6.06 7.65
N GLY A 57 1.25 -5.76 6.59
CA GLY A 57 0.13 -4.83 6.63
C GLY A 57 -0.98 -5.24 7.59
N LEU A 58 -1.41 -6.50 7.57
CA LEU A 58 -2.51 -6.98 8.40
C LEU A 58 -2.17 -6.93 9.90
N PRO A 59 -1.05 -7.50 10.39
CA PRO A 59 -0.67 -7.36 11.80
C PRO A 59 -0.50 -5.90 12.22
N LEU A 60 0.11 -5.08 11.37
CA LEU A 60 0.33 -3.67 11.65
C LEU A 60 -0.98 -2.88 11.72
N SER A 61 -1.98 -3.23 10.90
CA SER A 61 -3.32 -2.64 10.97
C SER A 61 -3.99 -2.89 12.32
N ILE A 62 -3.83 -4.10 12.88
CA ILE A 62 -4.37 -4.44 14.21
C ILE A 62 -3.64 -3.64 15.29
N PHE A 63 -2.32 -3.49 15.16
CA PHE A 63 -1.52 -2.68 16.08
C PHE A 63 -1.92 -1.20 16.03
N ILE A 64 -2.06 -0.62 14.83
CA ILE A 64 -2.48 0.77 14.64
C ILE A 64 -3.86 0.99 15.25
N ASP A 65 -4.81 0.09 15.01
CA ASP A 65 -6.16 0.25 15.55
C ASP A 65 -6.17 0.25 17.08
N LYS A 66 -5.33 -0.56 17.73
CA LYS A 66 -5.13 -0.51 19.19
C LYS A 66 -4.55 0.83 19.67
N LEU A 67 -3.62 1.42 18.90
CA LEU A 67 -3.09 2.76 19.22
C LEU A 67 -4.19 3.84 19.13
N ILE A 68 -5.07 3.74 18.12
CA ILE A 68 -6.21 4.64 17.95
C ILE A 68 -7.21 4.47 19.09
N GLU A 69 -7.48 3.25 19.54
CA GLU A 69 -8.37 2.99 20.68
C GLU A 69 -7.80 3.58 21.98
N LYS A 70 -6.48 3.46 22.19
CA LYS A 70 -5.80 4.00 23.38
C LYS A 70 -5.78 5.53 23.43
N SER A 71 -5.90 6.22 22.29
CA SER A 71 -5.86 7.68 22.25
C SER A 71 -7.16 8.37 22.70
N ASN A 72 -8.17 7.62 23.17
CA ASN A 72 -9.43 8.15 23.71
C ASN A 72 -10.14 9.14 22.76
N CYS A 73 -10.04 8.92 21.44
CA CYS A 73 -10.67 9.77 20.43
C CYS A 73 -12.20 9.71 20.55
N LYS A 74 -12.81 10.76 21.12
CA LYS A 74 -14.29 10.86 21.27
C LYS A 74 -15.02 11.19 19.96
N SER A 75 -14.38 11.94 19.07
CA SER A 75 -14.98 12.38 17.79
C SER A 75 -14.61 11.44 16.65
N VAL A 76 -15.59 11.17 15.78
CA VAL A 76 -15.42 10.36 14.55
C VAL A 76 -14.35 10.98 13.64
N TRP A 77 -14.35 12.31 13.51
CA TRP A 77 -13.38 13.04 12.69
C TRP A 77 -11.96 12.95 13.26
N THR A 78 -11.82 13.11 14.58
CA THR A 78 -10.51 12.96 15.24
C THR A 78 -9.97 11.54 15.05
N ARG A 79 -10.83 10.52 15.24
CA ARG A 79 -10.45 9.12 14.99
C ARG A 79 -10.01 8.90 13.53
N TYR A 80 -10.72 9.50 12.58
CA TYR A 80 -10.37 9.43 11.16
C TYR A 80 -8.98 10.01 10.86
N PHE A 81 -8.70 11.24 11.32
CA PHE A 81 -7.43 11.90 11.05
C PHE A 81 -6.24 11.27 11.80
N VAL A 82 -6.47 10.79 13.02
CA VAL A 82 -5.44 10.02 13.75
C VAL A 82 -5.13 8.72 13.02
N GLY A 83 -6.16 8.00 12.55
CA GLY A 83 -5.97 6.82 11.72
C GLY A 83 -5.22 7.12 10.42
N LEU A 84 -5.64 8.15 9.69
CA LEU A 84 -4.98 8.60 8.46
C LEU A 84 -3.50 8.88 8.70
N GLY A 85 -3.17 9.61 9.78
CA GLY A 85 -1.79 9.91 10.18
C GLY A 85 -0.98 8.65 10.52
N LEU A 86 -1.53 7.75 11.33
CA LEU A 86 -0.83 6.52 11.74
C LEU A 86 -0.62 5.57 10.57
N TYR A 87 -1.65 5.26 9.78
CA TYR A 87 -1.52 4.42 8.58
C TYR A 87 -0.55 5.02 7.58
N SER A 88 -0.57 6.34 7.37
CA SER A 88 0.40 7.04 6.53
C SER A 88 1.84 6.90 7.02
N LEU A 89 2.07 7.10 8.32
CA LEU A 89 3.40 7.02 8.94
C LEU A 89 3.96 5.60 8.83
N PHE A 90 3.17 4.60 9.24
CA PHE A 90 3.57 3.20 9.17
C PHE A 90 3.73 2.71 7.73
N GLY A 91 2.92 3.20 6.79
CA GLY A 91 3.08 2.92 5.37
C GLY A 91 4.43 3.39 4.84
N LYS A 92 4.80 4.64 5.12
CA LYS A 92 6.13 5.18 4.76
C LYS A 92 7.24 4.32 5.36
N PHE A 93 7.11 3.97 6.63
CA PHE A 93 8.10 3.16 7.35
C PHE A 93 8.26 1.76 6.75
N VAL A 94 7.16 1.10 6.38
CA VAL A 94 7.21 -0.20 5.69
C VAL A 94 7.84 -0.07 4.31
N GLY A 95 7.50 0.97 3.54
CA GLY A 95 8.13 1.23 2.24
C GLY A 95 9.64 1.45 2.35
N PHE A 96 10.07 2.20 3.37
CA PHE A 96 11.48 2.39 3.71
C PHE A 96 12.19 1.08 4.05
N ILE A 97 11.62 0.24 4.92
CA ILE A 97 12.18 -1.07 5.28
C ILE A 97 12.25 -1.99 4.06
N PHE A 98 11.20 -1.99 3.23
CA PHE A 98 11.14 -2.84 2.04
C PHE A 98 12.30 -2.56 1.07
N LEU A 99 12.64 -1.28 0.88
CA LEU A 99 13.80 -0.89 0.09
C LEU A 99 15.11 -1.42 0.70
N ILE A 100 15.31 -1.29 2.01
CA ILE A 100 16.51 -1.80 2.69
C ILE A 100 16.64 -3.32 2.50
N LEU A 101 15.53 -4.06 2.54
CA LEU A 101 15.54 -5.52 2.35
C LEU A 101 15.87 -5.92 0.90
N LEU A 102 15.45 -5.14 -0.09
CA LEU A 102 15.74 -5.39 -1.50
C LEU A 102 17.19 -5.05 -1.88
N ILE A 103 17.73 -3.97 -1.33
CA ILE A 103 19.08 -3.49 -1.67
C ILE A 103 20.09 -4.17 -0.74
N ARG A 104 20.48 -5.41 -1.06
CA ARG A 104 21.44 -6.19 -0.27
C ARG A 104 22.90 -5.76 -0.48
N ASN A 105 23.25 -4.99 -1.53
CA ASN A 105 24.66 -4.81 -1.89
C ASN A 105 25.07 -3.52 -2.62
N ASN A 106 24.26 -2.45 -2.65
CA ASN A 106 24.58 -1.21 -3.39
C ASN A 106 24.31 0.07 -2.59
N ASN A 107 24.98 1.16 -2.98
CA ASN A 107 24.78 2.50 -2.45
C ASN A 107 23.30 2.90 -2.50
N ILE A 108 22.74 3.23 -1.34
CA ILE A 108 21.36 3.69 -1.23
C ILE A 108 21.26 5.08 -1.88
N TYR A 109 20.61 5.16 -3.04
CA TYR A 109 20.30 6.45 -3.64
C TYR A 109 19.10 7.08 -2.92
N HIS A 110 19.25 8.33 -2.47
CA HIS A 110 18.20 9.06 -1.74
C HIS A 110 16.85 9.12 -2.49
N MET A 111 16.89 9.12 -3.83
CA MET A 111 15.68 9.14 -4.66
C MET A 111 14.85 7.85 -4.57
N GLU A 112 15.50 6.69 -4.47
CA GLU A 112 14.80 5.42 -4.35
C GLU A 112 14.11 5.33 -2.99
N VAL A 113 14.81 5.69 -1.92
CA VAL A 113 14.25 5.76 -0.55
C VAL A 113 12.95 6.56 -0.53
N PHE A 114 12.96 7.72 -1.20
CA PHE A 114 11.80 8.60 -1.29
C PHE A 114 10.64 7.95 -2.05
N LEU A 115 10.90 7.35 -3.22
CA LEU A 115 9.89 6.69 -4.03
C LEU A 115 9.23 5.51 -3.31
N TYR A 116 10.01 4.62 -2.70
CA TYR A 116 9.46 3.46 -1.98
C TYR A 116 8.67 3.87 -0.74
N SER A 117 9.08 4.95 -0.06
CA SER A 117 8.30 5.53 1.05
C SER A 117 6.95 6.09 0.56
N ILE A 118 6.92 6.70 -0.64
CA ILE A 118 5.66 7.14 -1.27
C ILE A 118 4.78 5.94 -1.62
N TYR A 119 5.33 4.88 -2.21
CA TYR A 119 4.54 3.68 -2.50
C TYR A 119 3.95 3.05 -1.24
N GLY A 120 4.75 2.96 -0.16
CA GLY A 120 4.27 2.49 1.14
C GLY A 120 3.16 3.37 1.72
N PHE A 121 3.29 4.70 1.58
CA PHE A 121 2.26 5.66 1.98
C PHE A 121 0.96 5.46 1.19
N ILE A 122 1.04 5.36 -0.14
CA ILE A 122 -0.15 5.16 -0.99
C ILE A 122 -0.82 3.83 -0.64
N ALA A 123 -0.03 2.76 -0.54
CA ALA A 123 -0.49 1.41 -0.24
C ALA A 123 -1.24 1.34 1.11
N SER A 124 -0.69 1.93 2.17
CA SER A 124 -1.33 1.90 3.50
C SER A 124 -2.61 2.73 3.54
N ASN A 125 -2.64 3.86 2.83
CA ASN A 125 -3.84 4.70 2.75
C ASN A 125 -4.96 4.04 1.94
N ILE A 126 -4.65 3.36 0.84
CA ILE A 126 -5.65 2.56 0.10
C ILE A 126 -6.31 1.56 1.06
N TYR A 127 -5.50 0.83 1.81
CA TYR A 127 -6.01 -0.15 2.77
C TYR A 127 -6.86 0.49 3.86
N TYR A 128 -6.43 1.61 4.44
CA TYR A 128 -7.17 2.30 5.48
C TYR A 128 -8.56 2.74 4.99
N HIS A 129 -8.64 3.36 3.81
CA HIS A 129 -9.92 3.82 3.26
C HIS A 129 -10.85 2.65 2.90
N LEU A 130 -10.30 1.54 2.36
CA LEU A 130 -11.08 0.34 2.11
C LEU A 130 -11.56 -0.31 3.42
N LEU A 131 -10.74 -0.31 4.47
CA LEU A 131 -11.14 -0.82 5.79
C LEU A 131 -12.31 -0.03 6.37
N LEU A 132 -12.26 1.31 6.29
CA LEU A 132 -13.35 2.19 6.71
C LEU A 132 -14.62 1.94 5.89
N LEU A 133 -14.50 1.81 4.56
CA LEU A 133 -15.64 1.55 3.68
C LEU A 133 -16.32 0.22 4.01
N ILE A 134 -15.55 -0.87 4.13
CA ILE A 134 -16.09 -2.20 4.43
C ILE A 134 -16.70 -2.27 5.84
N SER A 135 -16.05 -1.64 6.83
CA SER A 135 -16.57 -1.61 8.20
C SER A 135 -17.85 -0.79 8.34
N ASN A 136 -18.02 0.27 7.55
CA ASN A 136 -19.27 1.04 7.51
C ASN A 136 -20.40 0.27 6.81
N ILE A 137 -20.11 -0.48 5.74
CA ILE A 137 -21.12 -1.31 5.07
C ILE A 137 -21.64 -2.39 6.02
N ASN A 138 -20.76 -3.09 6.75
CA ASN A 138 -21.17 -4.16 7.66
C ASN A 138 -21.80 -3.70 8.99
N ARG A 139 -21.89 -2.38 9.21
CA ARG A 139 -22.59 -1.78 10.35
C ARG A 139 -24.07 -1.48 10.04
N LYS A 140 -24.47 -1.55 8.77
CA LYS A 140 -25.87 -1.50 8.32
C LYS A 140 -26.42 -2.91 8.21
#